data_AF-A0AAD5YPX3-F1
#
_entry.id   AF-A0AAD5YPX3-F1
#
_cell.length_a   1.000
_cell.length_b   1.000
_cell.length_c   1.000
_cell.angle_alpha   90.00
_cell.angle_beta   90.00
_cell.angle_gamma   90.00
#
_symmetry.space_group_name_H-M   'P 1'
#
loop_
_entity.id
_entity.type
_entity.pdbx_description
1 polymer ?
#
loop_
_entity_poly.entity_id
_entity_poly.type
_entity_poly.pdbx_seq_one_letter_code
_entity_poly.pdbx_strand_id
1 'polypeptide(L)'
;MVADASESTFARHYPTIMPLLLNVLRNTVDGAEEGRREYQRLRVKAMECAVLAAIAVGRDVFRPDSSALIEWLVRIQKSPTDPNDTQPTYYLISTWAKIGQALGEEFEPYLSLVMRSILATASAKTGVSAYEDNDEEAKTEREGWETVTVDGRTTGIKTSALEEKCQAFETLLIYCSTLGGKYALYLSQTLEICLPCLKFHSHEGVREASAMPVPRLLDCGKQSNTLTTQMVTAAFNQLIACIRSEPDSSFLASLYKCFTELLLVIGGPSNPPQEYHLGIIQSTKHQLQTLADKRKTRAARLERSSSAGA
;
A
#
# COMPACT_ATOMS: atom_id res chain seq x y z
N MET A 1 6.29 -17.94 13.11
CA MET A 1 7.48 -18.81 12.89
C MET A 1 8.49 -18.53 14.00
N VAL A 2 9.37 -19.48 14.34
CA VAL A 2 10.33 -19.33 15.45
C VAL A 2 11.26 -18.13 15.27
N ALA A 3 11.75 -17.84 14.06
CA ALA A 3 12.64 -16.69 13.81
C ALA A 3 11.98 -15.34 14.14
N ASP A 4 10.76 -15.14 13.64
CA ASP A 4 9.95 -13.95 13.88
C ASP A 4 9.60 -13.77 15.37
N ALA A 5 9.27 -14.88 16.05
CA ALA A 5 9.00 -14.88 17.50
C ALA A 5 10.25 -14.74 18.38
N SER A 6 11.44 -15.03 17.83
CA SER A 6 12.72 -15.01 18.56
C SER A 6 13.48 -13.72 18.36
N GLU A 7 13.15 -12.94 17.32
CA GLU A 7 13.79 -11.67 16.96
C GLU A 7 15.32 -11.75 17.12
N SER A 8 15.91 -10.87 17.93
CA SER A 8 17.35 -10.80 18.21
C SER A 8 17.96 -12.11 18.72
N THR A 9 17.19 -12.98 19.40
CA THR A 9 17.68 -14.27 19.90
C THR A 9 17.86 -15.32 18.80
N PHE A 10 17.38 -15.07 17.58
CA PHE A 10 17.63 -15.90 16.41
C PHE A 10 19.06 -15.74 15.86
N ALA A 11 19.76 -14.64 16.19
CA ALA A 11 21.08 -14.33 15.65
C ALA A 11 22.11 -15.45 15.84
N ARG A 12 22.03 -16.22 16.94
CA ARG A 12 22.91 -17.38 17.20
C ARG A 12 22.73 -18.54 16.22
N HIS A 13 21.57 -18.67 15.59
CA HIS A 13 21.24 -19.75 14.65
C HIS A 13 21.45 -19.34 13.18
N TYR A 14 21.50 -18.03 12.91
CA TYR A 14 21.62 -17.48 11.56
C TYR A 14 22.83 -17.99 10.77
N PRO A 15 24.06 -18.05 11.32
CA PRO A 15 25.23 -18.53 10.58
C PRO A 15 25.11 -19.99 10.11
N THR A 16 24.28 -20.79 10.77
CA THR A 16 24.00 -22.18 10.36
C THR A 16 22.86 -22.25 9.36
N ILE A 17 21.81 -21.44 9.55
CA ILE A 17 20.57 -21.54 8.78
C ILE A 17 20.68 -20.86 7.42
N MET A 18 21.23 -19.63 7.34
CA MET A 18 21.27 -18.87 6.09
C MET A 18 22.02 -19.61 4.97
N PRO A 19 23.21 -20.20 5.19
CA PRO A 19 23.91 -20.96 4.15
C PRO A 19 23.10 -22.15 3.63
N LEU A 20 22.34 -22.82 4.50
CA LEU A 20 21.47 -23.94 4.09
C LEU A 20 20.33 -23.45 3.19
N LEU A 21 19.71 -22.31 3.51
CA LEU A 21 18.65 -21.71 2.71
C LEU A 21 19.18 -21.26 1.34
N LEU A 22 20.35 -20.61 1.30
CA LEU A 22 21.00 -20.21 0.05
C LEU A 22 21.34 -21.44 -0.82
N ASN A 23 21.80 -22.53 -0.20
CA ASN A 23 22.04 -23.79 -0.92
C ASN A 23 20.75 -24.41 -1.48
N VAL A 24 19.64 -24.34 -0.75
CA VAL A 24 18.33 -24.78 -1.27
C VAL A 24 17.94 -23.94 -2.49
N LEU A 25 18.05 -22.61 -2.41
CA LEU A 25 17.73 -21.72 -3.52
C LEU A 25 18.59 -22.00 -4.76
N ARG A 26 19.91 -22.16 -4.57
CA ARG A 26 20.83 -22.51 -5.66
C ARG A 26 20.43 -23.79 -6.38
N ASN A 27 20.22 -24.88 -5.65
CA ASN A 27 19.96 -26.19 -6.24
C ASN A 27 18.57 -26.30 -6.89
N THR A 28 17.64 -25.44 -6.50
CA THR A 28 16.27 -25.46 -7.02
C THR A 28 16.04 -24.48 -8.16
N VAL A 29 16.88 -23.47 -8.32
CA VAL A 29 16.85 -22.52 -9.45
C VAL A 29 17.67 -23.04 -10.64
N ASP A 30 18.82 -23.65 -10.39
CA ASP A 30 19.74 -24.12 -11.44
C ASP A 30 19.41 -25.55 -11.96
N GLY A 31 18.34 -26.18 -11.45
CA GLY A 31 17.92 -27.54 -11.85
C GLY A 31 17.29 -27.64 -13.25
N ALA A 32 17.32 -28.86 -13.82
CA ALA A 32 16.72 -29.21 -15.11
C ALA A 32 15.21 -28.86 -15.17
N GLU A 33 14.70 -28.63 -16.38
CA GLU A 33 13.34 -28.12 -16.66
C GLU A 33 12.21 -28.86 -15.94
N GLU A 34 12.32 -30.17 -15.81
CA GLU A 34 11.31 -31.03 -15.20
C GLU A 34 11.23 -30.85 -13.67
N GLY A 35 12.36 -30.58 -12.99
CA GLY A 35 12.38 -30.33 -11.55
C GLY A 35 11.91 -28.92 -11.13
N ARG A 36 11.81 -27.97 -12.07
CA ARG A 36 11.47 -26.58 -11.76
C ARG A 36 10.07 -26.40 -11.15
N ARG A 37 9.08 -27.19 -11.60
CA ARG A 37 7.72 -27.18 -11.03
C ARG A 37 7.67 -27.90 -9.69
N GLU A 38 8.34 -29.05 -9.57
CA GLU A 38 8.35 -29.84 -8.34
C GLU A 38 8.95 -29.08 -7.15
N TYR A 39 10.03 -28.31 -7.38
CA TYR A 39 10.69 -27.53 -6.33
C TYR A 39 10.18 -26.11 -6.18
N GLN A 40 9.15 -25.69 -6.91
CA GLN A 40 8.61 -24.31 -6.85
C GLN A 40 8.13 -23.93 -5.44
N ARG A 41 7.39 -24.83 -4.79
CA ARG A 41 6.92 -24.61 -3.41
C ARG A 41 8.09 -24.54 -2.42
N LEU A 42 9.11 -25.37 -2.61
CA LEU A 42 10.32 -25.36 -1.78
C LEU A 42 11.09 -24.05 -1.96
N ARG A 43 11.24 -23.55 -3.20
CA ARG A 43 11.85 -22.24 -3.50
C ARG A 43 11.15 -21.10 -2.78
N VAL A 44 9.83 -21.03 -2.92
CA VAL A 44 9.01 -19.99 -2.28
C VAL A 44 9.21 -20.02 -0.76
N LYS A 45 9.18 -21.21 -0.15
CA LYS A 45 9.34 -21.34 1.31
C LYS A 45 10.76 -21.09 1.80
N ALA A 46 11.78 -21.47 1.02
CA ALA A 46 13.17 -21.15 1.34
C ALA A 46 13.43 -19.64 1.26
N MET A 47 12.90 -18.98 0.23
CA MET A 47 12.94 -17.53 0.05
C MET A 47 12.26 -16.78 1.22
N GLU A 48 11.04 -17.20 1.57
CA GLU A 48 10.29 -16.63 2.70
C GLU A 48 11.03 -16.82 4.03
N CYS A 49 11.61 -18.00 4.26
CA CYS A 49 12.40 -18.27 5.46
C CYS A 49 13.67 -17.41 5.50
N ALA A 50 14.39 -17.28 4.38
CA ALA A 50 15.61 -16.50 4.30
C ALA A 50 15.35 -15.02 4.61
N VAL A 51 14.28 -14.43 4.06
CA VAL A 51 13.98 -13.03 4.31
C VAL A 51 13.49 -12.77 5.74
N LEU A 52 12.72 -13.70 6.34
CA LEU A 52 12.31 -13.58 7.74
C LEU A 52 13.51 -13.73 8.68
N ALA A 53 14.45 -14.62 8.38
CA ALA A 53 15.70 -14.71 9.10
C ALA A 53 16.51 -13.41 9.00
N ALA A 54 16.58 -12.81 7.80
CA ALA A 54 17.26 -11.54 7.57
C ALA A 54 16.64 -10.38 8.38
N ILE A 55 15.31 -10.27 8.43
CA ILE A 55 14.61 -9.28 9.26
C ILE A 55 14.93 -9.51 10.75
N ALA A 56 14.83 -10.75 11.24
CA ALA A 56 15.01 -11.07 12.66
C ALA A 56 16.40 -10.73 13.19
N VAL A 57 17.45 -10.91 12.37
CA VAL A 57 18.84 -10.59 12.77
C VAL A 57 19.25 -9.15 12.51
N GLY A 58 18.46 -8.42 11.73
CA GLY A 58 18.74 -7.05 11.32
C GLY A 58 19.84 -6.91 10.28
N ARG A 59 19.95 -5.69 9.75
CA ARG A 59 20.80 -5.34 8.60
C ARG A 59 22.24 -5.77 8.76
N ASP A 60 22.88 -5.47 9.89
CA ASP A 60 24.33 -5.62 10.02
C ASP A 60 24.76 -7.10 9.98
N VAL A 61 23.92 -8.02 10.48
CA VAL A 61 24.16 -9.47 10.40
C VAL A 61 23.80 -10.03 9.02
N PHE A 62 22.74 -9.51 8.38
CA PHE A 62 22.32 -9.95 7.05
C PHE A 62 23.23 -9.45 5.91
N ARG A 63 23.85 -8.28 6.07
CA ARG A 63 24.60 -7.57 5.02
C ARG A 63 25.56 -8.46 4.22
N PRO A 64 26.39 -9.34 4.83
CA PRO A 64 27.33 -10.19 4.08
C PRO A 64 26.66 -11.17 3.10
N ASP A 65 25.47 -11.66 3.44
CA ASP A 65 24.73 -12.64 2.62
C ASP A 65 23.74 -11.98 1.65
N SER A 66 23.46 -10.68 1.84
CA SER A 66 22.42 -9.96 1.11
C SER A 66 22.57 -10.02 -0.41
N SER A 67 23.79 -9.84 -0.91
CA SER A 67 24.07 -9.86 -2.35
C SER A 67 23.78 -11.24 -2.96
N ALA A 68 24.14 -12.32 -2.26
CA ALA A 68 23.87 -13.67 -2.71
C ALA A 68 22.36 -13.95 -2.75
N LEU A 69 21.63 -13.57 -1.69
CA LEU A 69 20.17 -13.74 -1.67
C LEU A 69 19.49 -12.95 -2.78
N ILE A 70 19.85 -11.68 -2.97
CA ILE A 70 19.30 -10.81 -4.01
C ILE A 70 19.56 -11.37 -5.42
N GLU A 71 20.75 -11.91 -5.67
CA GLU A 71 21.05 -12.54 -6.97
C GLU A 71 20.07 -13.68 -7.27
N TRP A 72 19.78 -14.52 -6.28
CA TRP A 72 18.79 -15.60 -6.44
C TRP A 72 17.37 -15.04 -6.67
N LEU A 73 16.97 -13.98 -5.98
CA LEU A 73 15.66 -13.35 -6.20
C LEU A 73 15.52 -12.80 -7.64
N VAL A 74 16.57 -12.17 -8.16
CA VAL A 74 16.58 -11.67 -9.55
C VAL A 74 16.48 -12.81 -10.55
N ARG A 75 17.16 -13.94 -10.32
CA ARG A 75 17.04 -15.13 -11.17
C ARG A 75 15.64 -15.73 -11.12
N ILE A 76 15.03 -15.82 -9.93
CA ILE A 76 13.64 -16.27 -9.76
C ILE A 76 12.68 -15.33 -10.49
N GLN A 77 12.84 -14.01 -10.36
CA GLN A 77 11.99 -13.01 -11.04
C GLN A 77 12.04 -13.10 -12.56
N LYS A 78 13.21 -13.44 -13.12
CA LYS A 78 13.43 -13.59 -14.57
C LYS A 78 13.06 -14.98 -15.09
N SER A 79 12.76 -15.93 -14.20
CA SER A 79 12.39 -17.28 -14.61
C SER A 79 11.00 -17.28 -15.24
N PRO A 80 10.74 -18.13 -16.26
CA PRO A 80 9.40 -18.26 -16.83
C PRO A 80 8.41 -18.68 -15.75
N THR A 81 7.31 -17.94 -15.63
CA THR A 81 6.18 -18.28 -14.77
C THR A 81 5.02 -18.78 -15.62
N ASP A 82 4.27 -19.76 -15.12
CA ASP A 82 2.99 -20.14 -15.73
C ASP A 82 2.03 -18.96 -15.55
N PRO A 83 1.45 -18.39 -16.63
CA PRO A 83 0.51 -17.28 -16.52
C PRO A 83 -0.75 -17.64 -15.72
N ASN A 84 -1.05 -18.93 -15.56
CA ASN A 84 -2.18 -19.40 -14.74
C ASN A 84 -1.81 -19.57 -13.25
N ASP A 85 -0.53 -19.45 -12.87
CA ASP A 85 -0.06 -19.54 -11.48
C ASP A 85 0.49 -18.18 -11.00
N THR A 86 -0.38 -17.38 -10.39
CA THR A 86 -0.03 -16.05 -9.87
C THR A 86 0.64 -16.08 -8.50
N GLN A 87 0.60 -17.23 -7.81
CA GLN A 87 1.11 -17.39 -6.46
C GLN A 87 2.60 -17.01 -6.31
N PRO A 88 3.52 -17.44 -7.19
CA PRO A 88 4.95 -17.10 -7.08
C PRO A 88 5.21 -15.61 -7.16
N THR A 89 4.48 -14.91 -8.03
CA THR A 89 4.58 -13.46 -8.23
C THR A 89 4.21 -12.73 -6.95
N TYR A 90 3.12 -13.13 -6.28
CA TYR A 90 2.71 -12.54 -5.01
C TYR A 90 3.77 -12.74 -3.91
N TYR A 91 4.28 -13.96 -3.75
CA TYR A 91 5.34 -14.24 -2.78
C TYR A 91 6.63 -13.47 -3.06
N LEU A 92 6.99 -13.30 -4.33
CA LEU A 92 8.18 -12.57 -4.73
C LEU A 92 8.05 -11.08 -4.43
N ILE A 93 6.90 -10.46 -4.71
CA ILE A 93 6.61 -9.06 -4.37
C ILE A 93 6.72 -8.85 -2.85
N SER A 94 6.10 -9.73 -2.05
CA SER A 94 6.18 -9.68 -0.59
C SER A 94 7.62 -9.86 -0.08
N THR A 95 8.40 -10.73 -0.72
CA THR A 95 9.80 -10.95 -0.36
C THR A 95 10.65 -9.72 -0.61
N TRP A 96 10.49 -9.05 -1.75
CA TRP A 96 11.25 -7.83 -2.04
C TRP A 96 10.97 -6.72 -1.02
N ALA A 97 9.72 -6.54 -0.60
CA ALA A 97 9.37 -5.58 0.43
C ALA A 97 10.12 -5.86 1.74
N LYS A 98 10.19 -7.13 2.14
CA LYS A 98 10.89 -7.60 3.34
C LYS A 98 12.41 -7.49 3.22
N ILE A 99 13.00 -7.72 2.05
CA ILE A 99 14.43 -7.47 1.79
C ILE A 99 14.73 -5.98 1.94
N GLY A 100 13.85 -5.12 1.40
CA GLY A 100 13.94 -3.67 1.60
C GLY A 100 14.01 -3.31 3.08
N GLN A 101 13.08 -3.83 3.89
CA GLN A 101 13.09 -3.63 5.36
C GLN A 101 14.37 -4.13 6.02
N ALA A 102 14.85 -5.33 5.65
CA ALA A 102 16.06 -5.91 6.23
C ALA A 102 17.33 -5.11 5.89
N LEU A 103 17.42 -4.53 4.70
CA LEU A 103 18.58 -3.73 4.26
C LEU A 103 18.50 -2.26 4.61
N GLY A 104 17.31 -1.73 4.86
CA GLY A 104 17.13 -0.30 5.06
C GLY A 104 17.52 0.50 3.81
N GLU A 105 18.23 1.60 4.05
CA GLU A 105 18.78 2.48 3.03
C GLU A 105 19.74 1.83 2.01
N GLU A 106 20.30 0.67 2.33
CA GLU A 106 21.18 -0.07 1.39
C GLU A 106 20.41 -0.80 0.29
N PHE A 107 19.08 -0.84 0.37
CA PHE A 107 18.23 -1.39 -0.68
C PHE A 107 18.12 -0.50 -1.92
N GLU A 108 18.48 0.79 -1.82
CA GLU A 108 18.35 1.80 -2.89
C GLU A 108 18.81 1.31 -4.28
N PRO A 109 19.97 0.65 -4.46
CA PRO A 109 20.42 0.22 -5.79
C PRO A 109 19.49 -0.81 -6.46
N TYR A 110 18.72 -1.55 -5.66
CA TYR A 110 17.82 -2.61 -6.10
C TYR A 110 16.38 -2.13 -6.30
N LEU A 111 16.05 -0.92 -5.86
CA LEU A 111 14.70 -0.37 -5.91
C LEU A 111 14.11 -0.37 -7.33
N SER A 112 14.93 -0.09 -8.35
CA SER A 112 14.49 -0.08 -9.75
C SER A 112 14.00 -1.45 -10.28
N LEU A 113 14.38 -2.56 -9.64
CA LEU A 113 13.97 -3.91 -10.02
C LEU A 113 12.48 -4.17 -9.75
N VAL A 114 11.89 -3.43 -8.80
CA VAL A 114 10.53 -3.68 -8.28
C VAL A 114 9.58 -2.52 -8.58
N MET A 115 10.09 -1.29 -8.61
CA MET A 115 9.25 -0.09 -8.68
C MET A 115 8.36 -0.03 -9.92
N ARG A 116 8.84 -0.48 -11.09
CA ARG A 116 8.03 -0.43 -12.33
C ARG A 116 6.73 -1.22 -12.19
N SER A 117 6.81 -2.44 -11.65
CA SER A 117 5.63 -3.31 -11.47
C SER A 117 4.68 -2.73 -10.43
N ILE A 118 5.21 -2.27 -9.30
CA ILE A 118 4.41 -1.75 -8.19
C ILE A 118 3.66 -0.47 -8.61
N LEU A 119 4.34 0.45 -9.30
CA LEU A 119 3.71 1.68 -9.80
C LEU A 119 2.66 1.40 -10.87
N ALA A 120 2.87 0.39 -11.72
CA ALA A 120 1.86 -0.05 -12.68
C ALA A 120 0.60 -0.58 -11.97
N THR A 121 0.75 -1.45 -10.97
CA THR A 121 -0.38 -1.96 -10.17
C THR A 121 -1.07 -0.84 -9.39
N ALA A 122 -0.30 0.04 -8.72
CA ALA A 122 -0.84 1.16 -7.96
C ALA A 122 -1.57 2.19 -8.84
N SER A 123 -1.16 2.39 -10.09
CA SER A 123 -1.81 3.31 -11.04
C SER A 123 -2.91 2.66 -11.89
N ALA A 124 -3.10 1.34 -11.79
CA ALA A 124 -4.07 0.64 -12.60
C ALA A 124 -5.49 1.18 -12.38
N LYS A 125 -6.18 1.46 -13.49
CA LYS A 125 -7.61 1.80 -13.52
C LYS A 125 -8.51 0.57 -13.45
N THR A 126 -7.92 -0.62 -13.50
CA THR A 126 -8.60 -1.91 -13.49
C THR A 126 -9.25 -2.15 -12.12
N GLY A 127 -10.45 -2.72 -12.12
CA GLY A 127 -11.17 -3.06 -10.88
C GLY A 127 -12.50 -2.34 -10.70
N VAL A 128 -12.84 -1.37 -11.55
CA VAL A 128 -14.13 -0.67 -11.55
C VAL A 128 -14.59 -0.48 -13.01
N SER A 129 -15.80 -0.93 -13.34
CA SER A 129 -16.45 -0.73 -14.64
C SER A 129 -17.85 -0.18 -14.44
N ALA A 130 -18.13 1.05 -14.88
CA ALA A 130 -19.48 1.58 -14.86
C ALA A 130 -20.28 0.97 -16.02
N TYR A 131 -21.48 0.49 -15.73
CA TYR A 131 -22.44 0.01 -16.73
C TYR A 131 -23.49 1.10 -16.99
N GLU A 132 -23.95 1.20 -18.24
CA GLU A 132 -25.12 2.02 -18.57
C GLU A 132 -26.42 1.27 -18.24
N ASP A 133 -27.54 1.98 -18.02
CA ASP A 133 -28.81 1.41 -17.54
C ASP A 133 -29.43 0.34 -18.47
N ASN A 134 -28.95 0.23 -19.71
CA ASN A 134 -29.38 -0.75 -20.72
C ASN A 134 -28.29 -1.75 -21.13
N ASP A 135 -27.19 -1.83 -20.37
CA ASP A 135 -26.07 -2.69 -20.73
C ASP A 135 -26.38 -4.15 -20.34
N GLU A 136 -26.59 -5.03 -21.34
CA GLU A 136 -26.78 -6.46 -21.10
C GLU A 136 -25.56 -7.10 -20.42
N GLU A 137 -24.38 -6.46 -20.50
CA GLU A 137 -23.18 -6.84 -19.76
C GLU A 137 -23.34 -6.71 -18.23
N ALA A 138 -24.20 -5.81 -17.74
CA ALA A 138 -24.49 -5.69 -16.30
C ALA A 138 -25.30 -6.90 -15.77
N LYS A 139 -25.98 -7.62 -16.66
CA LYS A 139 -26.76 -8.83 -16.36
C LYS A 139 -25.95 -10.11 -16.52
N THR A 140 -24.75 -10.03 -17.10
CA THR A 140 -23.84 -11.18 -17.23
C THR A 140 -22.93 -11.28 -16.02
N GLU A 141 -22.96 -12.42 -15.32
CA GLU A 141 -21.97 -12.74 -14.29
C GLU A 141 -20.58 -12.88 -14.94
N ARG A 142 -19.70 -11.92 -14.65
CA ARG A 142 -18.28 -11.99 -15.02
C ARG A 142 -17.51 -12.64 -13.87
N GLU A 143 -16.72 -13.66 -14.17
CA GLU A 143 -15.93 -14.36 -13.16
C GLU A 143 -15.01 -13.39 -12.39
N GLY A 144 -15.16 -13.36 -11.06
CA GLY A 144 -14.40 -12.49 -10.15
C GLY A 144 -14.83 -11.02 -10.12
N TRP A 145 -15.95 -10.65 -10.74
CA TRP A 145 -16.54 -9.31 -10.66
C TRP A 145 -17.85 -9.33 -9.84
N GLU A 146 -18.03 -8.31 -9.03
CA GLU A 146 -19.23 -8.05 -8.22
C GLU A 146 -19.91 -6.78 -8.70
N THR A 147 -21.23 -6.83 -8.92
CA THR A 147 -22.00 -5.67 -9.39
C THR A 147 -22.63 -4.94 -8.21
N VAL A 148 -22.28 -3.67 -8.03
CA VAL A 148 -22.82 -2.79 -6.97
C VAL A 148 -23.56 -1.62 -7.60
N THR A 149 -24.78 -1.34 -7.12
CA THR A 149 -25.54 -0.15 -7.54
C THR A 149 -25.36 0.96 -6.50
N VAL A 150 -24.73 2.07 -6.90
CA VAL A 150 -24.55 3.27 -6.06
C VAL A 150 -25.23 4.44 -6.75
N ASP A 151 -26.14 5.13 -6.05
CA ASP A 151 -26.89 6.28 -6.57
C ASP A 151 -27.62 6.03 -7.91
N GLY A 152 -28.14 4.82 -8.10
CA GLY A 152 -28.85 4.41 -9.32
C GLY A 152 -27.95 4.05 -10.49
N ARG A 153 -26.61 4.13 -10.35
CA ARG A 153 -25.65 3.64 -11.35
C ARG A 153 -25.09 2.28 -10.95
N THR A 154 -25.12 1.35 -11.89
CA THR A 154 -24.62 -0.01 -11.71
C THR A 154 -23.13 -0.06 -12.08
N THR A 155 -22.30 -0.55 -11.16
CA THR A 155 -20.84 -0.60 -11.31
C THR A 155 -20.33 -1.99 -11.01
N GLY A 156 -19.56 -2.58 -11.93
CA GLY A 156 -18.82 -3.81 -11.71
C GLY A 156 -17.52 -3.54 -10.97
N ILE A 157 -17.21 -4.38 -10.00
CA ILE A 157 -16.02 -4.27 -9.16
C ILE A 157 -15.26 -5.59 -9.21
N LYS A 158 -13.97 -5.55 -9.57
CA LYS A 158 -13.08 -6.73 -9.48
C LYS A 158 -12.27 -6.65 -8.20
N THR A 159 -12.76 -7.26 -7.13
CA THR A 159 -12.16 -7.17 -5.78
C THR A 159 -10.69 -7.56 -5.76
N SER A 160 -10.29 -8.63 -6.45
CA SER A 160 -8.88 -9.07 -6.55
C SER A 160 -7.95 -7.98 -7.11
N ALA A 161 -8.38 -7.22 -8.12
CA ALA A 161 -7.58 -6.13 -8.67
C ALA A 161 -7.43 -4.96 -7.68
N LEU A 162 -8.44 -4.74 -6.83
CA LEU A 162 -8.40 -3.70 -5.80
C LEU A 162 -7.53 -4.11 -4.61
N GLU A 163 -7.55 -5.39 -4.23
CA GLU A 163 -6.64 -5.96 -3.23
C GLU A 163 -5.18 -5.86 -3.66
N GLU A 164 -4.87 -6.20 -4.93
CA GLU A 164 -3.53 -6.01 -5.50
C GLU A 164 -3.09 -4.54 -5.47
N LYS A 165 -4.02 -3.62 -5.75
CA LYS A 165 -3.78 -2.17 -5.67
C LYS A 165 -3.49 -1.72 -4.23
N CYS A 166 -4.24 -2.20 -3.25
CA CYS A 166 -3.97 -1.96 -1.83
C CYS A 166 -2.57 -2.45 -1.44
N GLN A 167 -2.23 -3.69 -1.81
CA GLN A 167 -0.94 -4.29 -1.53
C GLN A 167 0.21 -3.48 -2.15
N ALA A 168 0.01 -2.93 -3.34
CA ALA A 168 0.98 -2.04 -3.98
C ALA A 168 1.21 -0.77 -3.15
N PHE A 169 0.16 -0.12 -2.63
CA PHE A 169 0.30 1.05 -1.75
C PHE A 169 0.99 0.73 -0.42
N GLU A 170 0.68 -0.41 0.20
CA GLU A 170 1.39 -0.87 1.40
C GLU A 170 2.87 -1.11 1.12
N THR A 171 3.20 -1.66 -0.04
CA THR A 171 4.59 -1.88 -0.45
C THR A 171 5.32 -0.55 -0.69
N LEU A 172 4.64 0.43 -1.32
CA LEU A 172 5.16 1.79 -1.49
C LEU A 172 5.41 2.48 -0.15
N LEU A 173 4.50 2.31 0.82
CA LEU A 173 4.66 2.80 2.20
C LEU A 173 5.91 2.21 2.86
N ILE A 174 6.12 0.90 2.73
CA ILE A 174 7.29 0.22 3.28
C ILE A 174 8.56 0.84 2.69
N TYR A 175 8.66 0.97 1.36
CA TYR A 175 9.86 1.50 0.72
C TYR A 175 10.13 2.95 1.09
N CYS A 176 9.15 3.85 1.02
CA CYS A 176 9.40 5.25 1.36
C CYS A 176 9.75 5.42 2.85
N SER A 177 9.11 4.66 3.75
CA SER A 177 9.44 4.70 5.18
C SER A 177 10.83 4.14 5.49
N THR A 178 11.29 3.16 4.71
CA THR A 178 12.56 2.48 4.93
C THR A 178 13.75 3.23 4.33
N LEU A 179 13.56 3.84 3.16
CA LEU A 179 14.63 4.49 2.39
C LEU A 179 14.78 5.99 2.71
N GLY A 180 13.74 6.62 3.29
CA GLY A 180 13.74 8.05 3.60
C GLY A 180 14.16 8.90 2.40
N GLY A 181 15.16 9.77 2.57
CA GLY A 181 15.70 10.62 1.50
C GLY A 181 16.15 9.87 0.24
N LYS A 182 16.55 8.60 0.35
CA LYS A 182 16.95 7.79 -0.83
C LYS A 182 15.79 7.36 -1.73
N TYR A 183 14.54 7.57 -1.30
CA TYR A 183 13.36 7.32 -2.12
C TYR A 183 13.08 8.44 -3.14
N ALA A 184 13.86 9.53 -3.13
CA ALA A 184 13.58 10.77 -3.89
C ALA A 184 13.24 10.57 -5.38
N LEU A 185 13.89 9.62 -6.06
CA LEU A 185 13.67 9.35 -7.49
C LEU A 185 12.23 8.97 -7.83
N TYR A 186 11.54 8.27 -6.93
CA TYR A 186 10.18 7.77 -7.14
C TYR A 186 9.11 8.61 -6.43
N LEU A 187 9.54 9.64 -5.70
CA LEU A 187 8.69 10.39 -4.79
C LEU A 187 7.56 11.11 -5.52
N SER A 188 7.85 11.91 -6.56
CA SER A 188 6.83 12.66 -7.30
C SER A 188 5.80 11.73 -7.93
N GLN A 189 6.26 10.69 -8.62
CA GLN A 189 5.38 9.73 -9.29
C GLN A 189 4.50 8.98 -8.28
N THR A 190 5.05 8.59 -7.13
CA THR A 190 4.26 7.91 -6.09
C THR A 190 3.19 8.86 -5.53
N LEU A 191 3.54 10.13 -5.28
CA LEU A 191 2.60 11.12 -4.76
C LEU A 191 1.46 11.41 -5.76
N GLU A 192 1.78 11.54 -7.04
CA GLU A 192 0.80 11.73 -8.13
C GLU A 192 -0.20 10.58 -8.23
N ILE A 193 0.21 9.35 -7.88
CA ILE A 193 -0.68 8.18 -7.86
C ILE A 193 -1.52 8.13 -6.56
N CYS A 194 -0.92 8.45 -5.41
CA CYS A 194 -1.61 8.40 -4.11
C CYS A 194 -2.75 9.43 -4.00
N LEU A 195 -2.51 10.69 -4.37
CA LEU A 195 -3.45 11.79 -4.10
C LEU A 195 -4.85 11.59 -4.73
N PRO A 196 -4.98 11.16 -6.01
CA PRO A 196 -6.30 10.87 -6.59
C PRO A 196 -7.02 9.71 -5.90
N CYS A 197 -6.27 8.71 -5.40
CA CYS A 197 -6.84 7.53 -4.76
C CYS A 197 -7.52 7.83 -3.41
N LEU A 198 -7.23 8.98 -2.79
CA LEU A 198 -7.97 9.46 -1.61
C LEU A 198 -9.46 9.69 -1.88
N LYS A 199 -9.86 9.89 -3.14
CA LYS A 199 -11.25 10.06 -3.59
C LYS A 199 -11.84 8.80 -4.22
N PHE A 200 -11.21 7.64 -4.02
CA PHE A 200 -11.63 6.39 -4.65
C PHE A 200 -12.79 5.73 -3.89
N HIS A 201 -14.02 6.20 -4.14
CA HIS A 201 -15.21 5.76 -3.40
C HIS A 201 -15.58 4.28 -3.60
N SER A 202 -15.05 3.62 -4.64
CA SER A 202 -15.39 2.22 -4.96
C SER A 202 -14.77 1.20 -4.01
N HIS A 203 -13.75 1.56 -3.24
CA HIS A 203 -13.09 0.64 -2.29
C HIS A 203 -12.43 1.38 -1.13
N GLU A 204 -12.89 1.11 0.09
CA GLU A 204 -12.37 1.74 1.31
C GLU A 204 -10.89 1.42 1.53
N GLY A 205 -10.48 0.16 1.36
CA GLY A 205 -9.09 -0.24 1.55
C GLY A 205 -8.10 0.49 0.64
N VAL A 206 -8.53 0.89 -0.57
CA VAL A 206 -7.64 1.64 -1.50
C VAL A 206 -7.44 3.06 -0.98
N ARG A 207 -8.49 3.68 -0.45
CA ARG A 207 -8.43 5.02 0.13
C ARG A 207 -7.52 5.03 1.37
N GLU A 208 -7.69 4.06 2.26
CA GLU A 208 -6.83 3.89 3.44
C GLU A 208 -5.36 3.65 3.07
N ALA A 209 -5.10 2.64 2.24
CA ALA A 209 -3.73 2.28 1.87
C ALA A 209 -3.03 3.41 1.11
N SER A 210 -3.74 4.18 0.27
CA SER A 210 -3.15 5.31 -0.48
C SER A 210 -2.91 6.55 0.38
N ALA A 211 -3.60 6.72 1.51
CA ALA A 211 -3.41 7.83 2.43
C ALA A 211 -2.13 7.70 3.27
N MET A 212 -1.72 6.48 3.61
CA MET A 212 -0.59 6.22 4.51
C MET A 212 0.77 6.66 3.93
N PRO A 213 1.09 6.45 2.63
CA PRO A 213 2.36 6.94 2.06
C PRO A 213 2.48 8.46 2.02
N VAL A 214 1.38 9.22 1.95
CA VAL A 214 1.42 10.66 1.63
C VAL A 214 2.32 11.46 2.59
N PRO A 215 2.21 11.33 3.93
CA PRO A 215 3.12 12.03 4.84
C PRO A 215 4.56 11.55 4.74
N ARG A 216 4.77 10.24 4.55
CA ARG A 216 6.10 9.66 4.40
C ARG A 216 6.80 10.15 3.14
N LEU A 217 6.06 10.34 2.04
CA LEU A 217 6.59 10.88 0.80
C LEU A 217 7.05 12.32 0.95
N LEU A 218 6.29 13.17 1.64
CA LEU A 218 6.75 14.54 1.90
C LEU A 218 7.97 14.56 2.83
N ASP A 219 8.03 13.65 3.80
CA ASP A 219 9.19 13.50 4.68
C ASP A 219 10.44 13.03 3.91
N CYS A 220 10.29 12.06 3.00
CA CYS A 220 11.36 11.66 2.07
C CYS A 220 11.89 12.88 1.30
N GLY A 221 10.99 13.72 0.80
CA GLY A 221 11.34 14.92 0.04
C GLY A 221 12.08 15.95 0.87
N LYS A 222 11.70 16.06 2.15
CA LYS A 222 12.38 16.94 3.11
C LYS A 222 13.79 16.44 3.39
N GLN A 223 13.95 15.15 3.63
CA GLN A 223 15.25 14.52 3.89
C GLN A 223 16.19 14.57 2.67
N SER A 224 15.64 14.51 1.46
CA SER A 224 16.40 14.58 0.20
C SER A 224 16.60 16.00 -0.34
N ASN A 225 16.03 17.03 0.29
CA ASN A 225 15.95 18.40 -0.23
C ASN A 225 15.25 18.50 -1.60
N THR A 226 14.35 17.58 -1.93
CA THR A 226 13.55 17.60 -3.17
C THR A 226 12.09 17.96 -2.93
N LEU A 227 11.69 18.25 -1.68
CA LEU A 227 10.32 18.69 -1.36
C LEU A 227 10.06 20.07 -1.96
N THR A 228 9.07 20.15 -2.85
CA THR A 228 8.66 21.42 -3.47
C THR A 228 7.37 21.95 -2.85
N THR A 229 7.17 23.27 -2.93
CA THR A 229 5.93 23.92 -2.51
C THR A 229 4.72 23.33 -3.22
N GLN A 230 4.84 23.00 -4.51
CA GLN A 230 3.73 22.42 -5.30
C GLN A 230 3.26 21.08 -4.73
N MET A 231 4.19 20.24 -4.28
CA MET A 231 3.86 18.94 -3.68
C MET A 231 3.14 19.09 -2.34
N VAL A 232 3.60 20.03 -1.52
CA VAL A 232 2.95 20.42 -0.27
C VAL A 232 1.54 20.93 -0.55
N THR A 233 1.39 21.91 -1.43
CA THR A 233 0.10 22.50 -1.80
C THR A 233 -0.88 21.45 -2.34
N ALA A 234 -0.42 20.56 -3.23
CA ALA A 234 -1.25 19.50 -3.79
C ALA A 234 -1.76 18.54 -2.70
N ALA A 235 -0.89 18.11 -1.79
CA ALA A 235 -1.26 17.20 -0.70
C ALA A 235 -2.27 17.83 0.26
N PHE A 236 -2.02 19.06 0.72
CA PHE A 236 -2.92 19.78 1.63
C PHE A 236 -4.28 20.07 0.98
N ASN A 237 -4.29 20.57 -0.26
CA ASN A 237 -5.54 20.88 -0.96
C ASN A 237 -6.39 19.62 -1.19
N GLN A 238 -5.75 18.51 -1.59
CA GLN A 238 -6.46 17.26 -1.80
C GLN A 238 -7.06 16.72 -0.50
N LEU A 239 -6.30 16.72 0.61
CA LEU A 239 -6.81 16.28 1.92
C LEU A 239 -7.94 17.18 2.43
N ILE A 240 -7.81 18.50 2.33
CA ILE A 240 -8.87 19.44 2.74
C ILE A 240 -10.16 19.17 1.96
N ALA A 241 -10.04 18.92 0.65
CA ALA A 241 -11.16 18.56 -0.20
C ALA A 241 -11.78 17.22 0.21
N CYS A 242 -10.97 16.17 0.43
CA CYS A 242 -11.46 14.86 0.87
C CYS A 242 -12.15 14.95 2.24
N ILE A 243 -11.53 15.61 3.22
CA ILE A 243 -12.09 15.81 4.57
C ILE A 243 -13.44 16.51 4.50
N ARG A 244 -13.63 17.45 3.56
CA ARG A 244 -14.91 18.15 3.41
C ARG A 244 -16.03 17.22 2.94
N SER A 245 -15.75 16.31 2.01
CA SER A 245 -16.78 15.49 1.37
C SER A 245 -16.92 14.08 1.94
N GLU A 246 -15.98 13.63 2.79
CA GLU A 246 -15.94 12.24 3.24
C GLU A 246 -17.17 11.87 4.11
N PRO A 247 -18.00 10.90 3.68
CA PRO A 247 -19.17 10.48 4.44
C PRO A 247 -18.85 9.49 5.56
N ASP A 248 -17.78 8.71 5.43
CA ASP A 248 -17.40 7.66 6.39
C ASP A 248 -16.55 8.24 7.54
N SER A 249 -16.98 7.98 8.77
CA SER A 249 -16.31 8.54 9.95
C SER A 249 -14.96 7.90 10.24
N SER A 250 -14.76 6.64 9.86
CA SER A 250 -13.52 5.91 10.09
C SER A 250 -12.42 6.45 9.18
N PHE A 251 -12.69 6.52 7.88
CA PHE A 251 -11.76 7.10 6.92
C PHE A 251 -11.57 8.61 7.12
N LEU A 252 -12.61 9.35 7.55
CA LEU A 252 -12.46 10.74 7.96
C LEU A 252 -11.42 10.92 9.07
N ALA A 253 -11.39 10.02 10.06
CA ALA A 253 -10.36 10.03 11.10
C ALA A 253 -8.95 9.78 10.52
N SER A 254 -8.82 8.84 9.58
CA SER A 254 -7.58 8.58 8.85
C SER A 254 -7.09 9.79 8.05
N LEU A 255 -8.00 10.53 7.41
CA LEU A 255 -7.67 11.78 6.71
C LEU A 255 -7.17 12.88 7.66
N TYR A 256 -7.78 13.04 8.83
CA TYR A 256 -7.29 13.99 9.86
C TYR A 256 -5.93 13.59 10.41
N LYS A 257 -5.69 12.28 10.61
CA LYS A 257 -4.37 11.76 11.00
C LYS A 257 -3.33 12.08 9.93
N CYS A 258 -3.63 11.79 8.66
CA CYS A 258 -2.77 12.11 7.53
C CYS A 258 -2.44 13.62 7.47
N PHE A 259 -3.46 14.48 7.60
CA PHE A 259 -3.28 15.94 7.64
C PHE A 259 -2.37 16.38 8.79
N THR A 260 -2.56 15.80 9.99
CA THR A 260 -1.73 16.09 11.16
C THR A 260 -0.28 15.67 10.95
N GLU A 261 -0.04 14.50 10.35
CA GLU A 261 1.32 14.05 10.02
C GLU A 261 1.99 14.98 8.98
N LEU A 262 1.25 15.47 7.96
CA LEU A 262 1.82 16.45 7.02
C LEU A 262 2.19 17.76 7.71
N LEU A 263 1.39 18.25 8.65
CA LEU A 263 1.72 19.44 9.44
C LEU A 263 3.06 19.27 10.15
N LEU A 264 3.29 18.09 10.75
CA LEU A 264 4.56 17.80 11.43
C LEU A 264 5.75 17.81 10.46
N VAL A 265 5.57 17.26 9.26
CA VAL A 265 6.63 17.26 8.23
C VAL A 265 7.03 18.69 7.85
N ILE A 266 6.07 19.59 7.68
CA ILE A 266 6.36 20.99 7.34
C ILE A 266 6.75 21.86 8.55
N GLY A 267 7.04 21.29 9.74
CA GLY A 267 7.53 22.07 10.89
C GLY A 267 6.44 22.54 11.87
N GLY A 268 5.26 21.93 11.81
CA GLY A 268 4.19 22.11 12.79
C GLY A 268 3.09 23.07 12.35
N PRO A 269 2.09 23.29 13.22
CA PRO A 269 0.86 24.01 12.88
C PRO A 269 1.07 25.51 12.64
N SER A 270 2.22 26.09 12.95
CA SER A 270 2.47 27.53 12.71
C SER A 270 3.11 27.83 11.36
N ASN A 271 3.59 26.79 10.65
CA ASN A 271 4.30 26.96 9.39
C ASN A 271 3.44 26.98 8.11
N PRO A 272 2.29 26.28 7.99
CA PRO A 272 1.56 26.29 6.74
C PRO A 272 0.97 27.68 6.43
N PRO A 273 0.78 28.01 5.15
CA PRO A 273 0.05 29.21 4.75
C PRO A 273 -1.35 29.27 5.37
N GLN A 274 -1.84 30.50 5.61
CA GLN A 274 -3.15 30.76 6.22
C GLN A 274 -4.32 30.09 5.47
N GLU A 275 -4.17 29.88 4.16
CA GLU A 275 -5.17 29.20 3.34
C GLU A 275 -5.45 27.76 3.79
N TYR A 276 -4.44 27.00 4.22
CA TYR A 276 -4.64 25.62 4.69
C TYR A 276 -5.36 25.59 6.02
N HIS A 277 -5.08 26.56 6.90
CA HIS A 277 -5.80 26.75 8.16
C HIS A 277 -7.28 27.05 7.94
N LEU A 278 -7.58 28.01 7.06
CA LEU A 278 -8.96 28.36 6.74
C LEU A 278 -9.68 27.19 6.09
N GLY A 279 -9.03 26.50 5.15
CA GLY A 279 -9.57 25.33 4.47
C GLY A 279 -9.94 24.21 5.43
N ILE A 280 -9.01 23.78 6.30
CA ILE A 280 -9.30 22.70 7.25
C ILE A 280 -10.39 23.09 8.25
N ILE A 281 -10.37 24.33 8.78
CA ILE A 281 -11.42 24.80 9.70
C ILE A 281 -12.79 24.80 9.04
N GLN A 282 -12.89 25.25 7.78
CA GLN A 282 -14.15 25.24 7.03
C GLN A 282 -14.63 23.81 6.77
N SER A 283 -13.74 22.91 6.35
CA SER A 283 -14.06 21.50 6.15
C SER A 283 -14.51 20.82 7.44
N THR A 284 -13.85 21.08 8.57
CA THR A 284 -14.25 20.55 9.89
C THR A 284 -15.61 21.09 10.33
N LYS A 285 -15.86 22.40 10.17
CA LYS A 285 -17.20 22.98 10.44
C LYS A 285 -18.29 22.31 9.62
N HIS A 286 -18.03 22.06 8.33
CA HIS A 286 -18.96 21.36 7.46
C HIS A 286 -19.24 19.93 7.95
N GLN A 287 -18.20 19.17 8.32
CA GLN A 287 -18.36 17.82 8.87
C GLN A 287 -19.17 17.80 10.17
N LEU A 288 -18.89 18.72 11.10
CA LEU A 288 -19.64 18.86 12.34
C LEU A 288 -21.12 19.20 12.09
N GLN A 289 -21.40 20.08 11.13
CA GLN A 289 -22.76 20.42 10.73
C GLN A 289 -23.49 19.19 10.16
N THR A 290 -22.85 18.46 9.24
CA THR A 290 -23.40 17.22 8.67
C THR A 290 -23.70 16.17 9.74
N LEU A 291 -22.81 16.00 10.73
CA LEU A 291 -23.04 15.09 11.85
C LEU A 291 -24.20 15.55 12.75
N ALA A 292 -24.29 16.85 13.03
CA ALA A 292 -25.39 17.42 13.82
C ALA A 292 -26.74 17.23 13.12
N ASP A 293 -26.80 17.43 11.80
CA ASP A 293 -28.02 17.26 11.01
C ASP A 293 -28.43 15.78 10.93
N LYS A 294 -27.48 14.87 10.68
CA LYS A 294 -27.73 13.41 10.76
C LYS A 294 -28.30 13.00 12.12
N ARG A 295 -27.79 13.58 13.22
CA ARG A 295 -28.30 13.32 14.59
C ARG A 295 -29.73 13.82 14.77
N LYS A 296 -30.05 15.05 14.32
CA LYS A 296 -31.41 15.60 14.38
C LYS A 296 -32.40 14.75 13.57
N THR A 297 -32.02 14.31 12.37
CA THR A 297 -32.86 13.44 11.53
C THR A 297 -33.14 12.11 12.20
N ARG A 298 -32.14 11.49 12.86
CA ARG A 298 -32.34 10.25 13.63
C ARG A 298 -33.30 10.44 14.80
N ALA A 299 -33.17 11.53 15.56
CA ALA A 299 -34.07 11.85 16.66
C ALA A 299 -35.53 12.03 16.19
N ALA A 300 -35.74 12.81 15.13
CA ALA A 300 -37.08 13.04 14.57
C ALA A 300 -37.74 11.74 14.03
N ARG A 301 -36.95 10.80 13.50
CA ARG A 301 -37.46 9.49 13.07
C ARG A 301 -37.93 8.64 14.25
N LEU A 302 -37.20 8.66 15.36
CA LEU A 302 -37.57 7.93 16.58
C LEU A 302 -38.86 8.48 17.18
N GLU A 303 -38.99 9.80 17.29
CA GLU A 303 -40.21 10.46 17.77
C GLU A 303 -41.44 10.07 16.93
N ARG A 304 -41.33 10.11 15.60
CA ARG A 304 -42.42 9.70 14.69
C ARG A 304 -42.80 8.23 14.82
N SER A 305 -41.82 7.35 15.01
CA SER A 305 -42.09 5.92 15.23
C SER A 305 -42.80 5.65 16.55
N SER A 306 -42.47 6.41 17.60
CA SER A 306 -43.14 6.31 18.91
C SER A 306 -44.57 6.83 18.90
N SER A 307 -44.87 7.85 18.08
CA SER A 307 -46.23 8.39 17.93
C SER A 307 -47.15 7.58 17.03
N ALA A 308 -46.60 6.70 16.17
CA ALA A 308 -47.37 5.88 15.23
C ALA A 308 -47.72 4.48 15.79
N GLY A 309 -47.14 4.10 16.93
CA GLY A 309 -47.40 2.82 17.61
C GLY A 309 -48.28 2.90 18.86
N ALA A 310 -48.83 4.09 19.15
CA ALA A 310 -49.80 4.36 20.22
C ALA A 310 -51.15 4.74 19.60
#